data_AF-A0A2V9VDB9-F1
#
_entry.id   AF-A0A2V9VDB9-F1
#
_cell.length_a   1.000
_cell.length_b   1.000
_cell.length_c   1.000
_cell.angle_alpha   90.00
_cell.angle_beta   90.00
_cell.angle_gamma   90.00
#
_symmetry.space_group_name_H-M   'P 1'
#
loop_
_entity.id
_entity.type
_entity.pdbx_description
1 polymer ?
#
loop_
_entity_poly.entity_id
_entity_poly.type
_entity_poly.pdbx_seq_one_letter_code
_entity_poly.pdbx_strand_id
1 'polypeptide(L)'
;MVTPSISAQKGQPGEGGVDPDLKDEAALVYSFPNASLEFVEVQTPVPLGWMRSVYAMQVGFASECFIDELAAAAGKDPLAYRMHLLAKDEGIKYFDANWRTDRMRGVLQLAADKAGWGKAPKGHSQGIACFG
;
A
#
# COMPACT_ATOMS: atom_id res chain seq x y z
N MET A 1 -21.36 -0.17 24.23
CA MET A 1 -20.22 0.77 24.24
C MET A 1 -19.74 0.84 22.81
N VAL A 2 -19.82 2.00 22.16
CA VAL A 2 -19.28 2.19 20.81
C VAL A 2 -17.84 2.69 20.95
N THR A 3 -16.92 2.10 20.20
CA THR A 3 -15.50 2.42 20.27
C THR A 3 -15.13 3.41 19.17
N PRO A 4 -14.58 4.59 19.52
CA PRO A 4 -14.12 5.56 18.54
C PRO A 4 -12.81 5.11 17.88
N SER A 5 -12.31 5.92 16.95
CA SER A 5 -11.01 5.72 16.31
C SER A 5 -9.91 5.38 17.32
N ILE A 6 -8.92 4.62 16.86
CA ILE A 6 -7.82 4.14 17.68
C ILE A 6 -7.09 5.33 18.36
N SER A 7 -6.86 6.43 17.64
CA SER A 7 -6.26 7.65 18.18
C SER A 7 -7.20 8.42 19.11
N ALA A 8 -8.50 8.45 18.83
CA ALA A 8 -9.49 9.07 19.71
C ALA A 8 -9.55 8.37 21.08
N GLN A 9 -9.33 7.06 21.15
CA GLN A 9 -9.20 6.33 22.43
C GLN A 9 -8.01 6.81 23.29
N LYS A 10 -6.98 7.41 22.68
CA LYS A 10 -5.84 8.04 23.38
C LYS A 10 -6.06 9.53 23.73
N GLY A 11 -7.25 10.07 23.43
CA GLY A 11 -7.51 11.50 23.60
C GLY A 11 -6.90 12.38 22.50
N GLN A 12 -6.58 11.80 21.34
CA GLN A 12 -6.17 12.52 20.13
C GLN A 12 -7.27 12.39 19.08
N PRO A 13 -8.42 13.07 19.25
CA PRO A 13 -9.47 13.06 18.24
C PRO A 13 -8.93 13.69 16.96
N GLY A 14 -9.07 12.97 15.86
CA GLY A 14 -8.62 13.39 14.54
C GLY A 14 -9.24 14.70 14.08
N GLU A 15 -8.48 15.49 13.32
CA GLU A 15 -8.99 16.73 12.73
C GLU A 15 -10.05 16.40 11.66
N GLY A 16 -11.24 17.03 11.74
CA GLY A 16 -12.33 16.78 10.80
C GLY A 16 -12.87 15.34 10.82
N GLY A 17 -12.61 14.56 11.87
CA GLY A 17 -13.01 13.15 11.96
C GLY A 17 -12.09 12.18 11.21
N VAL A 18 -10.92 12.65 10.74
CA VAL A 18 -9.89 11.80 10.13
C VAL A 18 -8.84 11.44 11.16
N ASP A 19 -8.65 10.15 11.41
CA ASP A 19 -7.64 9.67 12.36
C ASP A 19 -6.23 10.18 11.97
N PRO A 20 -5.45 10.76 12.91
CA PRO A 20 -4.14 11.32 12.61
C PRO A 20 -3.17 10.32 11.97
N ASP A 21 -3.22 9.05 12.40
CA ASP A 21 -2.32 8.00 11.93
C ASP A 21 -2.61 7.62 10.45
N LEU A 22 -3.78 8.00 9.91
CA LEU A 22 -4.15 7.66 8.52
C LEU A 22 -3.27 8.37 7.49
N LYS A 23 -2.84 9.61 7.75
CA LYS A 23 -2.12 10.44 6.77
C LYS A 23 -0.79 9.82 6.36
N ASP A 24 -0.07 9.25 7.31
CA ASP A 24 1.18 8.55 7.04
C ASP A 24 0.98 7.17 6.40
N GLU A 25 -0.13 6.51 6.72
CA GLU A 25 -0.30 5.08 6.46
C GLU A 25 -1.16 4.74 5.23
N ALA A 26 -1.97 5.67 4.72
CA ALA A 26 -2.83 5.42 3.56
C ALA A 26 -2.25 5.90 2.22
N ALA A 27 -0.95 6.24 2.19
CA ALA A 27 -0.27 6.73 1.01
C ALA A 27 -0.07 5.66 -0.06
N LEU A 28 -0.31 6.01 -1.33
CA LEU A 28 -0.06 5.13 -2.48
C LEU A 28 1.43 5.13 -2.84
N VAL A 29 1.93 3.98 -3.32
CA VAL A 29 3.35 3.81 -3.70
C VAL A 29 3.62 4.07 -5.18
N TYR A 30 2.58 4.22 -6.01
CA TYR A 30 2.68 4.58 -7.42
C TYR A 30 2.13 5.98 -7.70
N SER A 31 2.68 6.61 -8.72
CA SER A 31 2.31 7.94 -9.18
C SER A 31 1.07 7.83 -10.08
N PHE A 32 -0.05 8.37 -9.61
CA PHE A 32 -1.27 8.49 -10.42
C PHE A 32 -1.58 9.97 -10.62
N PRO A 33 -1.84 10.43 -11.86
CA PRO A 33 -2.19 11.83 -12.10
C PRO A 33 -3.53 12.21 -11.46
N ASN A 34 -4.41 11.23 -11.25
CA ASN A 34 -5.72 11.40 -10.64
C ASN A 34 -5.93 10.29 -9.61
N ALA A 35 -6.09 10.65 -8.34
CA ALA A 35 -6.40 9.73 -7.26
C ALA A 35 -7.35 10.42 -6.27
N SER A 36 -8.32 9.66 -5.75
CA SER A 36 -9.20 10.09 -4.65
C SER A 36 -9.14 9.06 -3.55
N LEU A 37 -8.99 9.53 -2.31
CA LEU A 37 -8.97 8.70 -1.12
C LEU A 37 -9.91 9.32 -0.09
N GLU A 38 -10.85 8.51 0.40
CA GLU A 38 -11.84 8.93 1.38
C GLU A 38 -11.77 8.04 2.62
N PHE A 39 -12.03 8.63 3.78
CA PHE A 39 -12.05 7.93 5.06
C PHE A 39 -13.43 8.08 5.69
N VAL A 40 -13.98 6.97 6.16
CA VAL A 40 -15.25 6.93 6.88
C VAL A 40 -15.04 6.21 8.20
N GLU A 41 -15.20 6.94 9.30
CA GLU A 41 -15.16 6.34 10.63
C GLU A 41 -16.48 5.61 10.91
N VAL A 42 -16.39 4.32 11.27
CA VAL A 42 -17.54 3.53 11.69
C VAL A 42 -17.35 3.12 13.14
N GLN A 43 -18.29 3.54 13.98
CA GLN A 43 -18.32 3.17 15.39
C GLN A 43 -18.74 1.71 15.53
N THR A 44 -17.94 0.90 16.23
CA THR A 44 -18.25 -0.53 16.43
C THR A 44 -18.38 -0.86 17.92
N PRO A 45 -19.15 -1.91 18.30
CA PRO A 45 -19.23 -2.36 19.68
C PRO A 45 -18.00 -3.14 20.13
N VAL A 46 -17.09 -3.47 19.21
CA VAL A 46 -15.86 -4.21 19.47
C VAL A 46 -14.73 -3.21 19.70
N PRO A 47 -13.96 -3.33 20.80
CA PRO A 47 -12.81 -2.45 21.02
C PRO A 47 -11.77 -2.58 19.90
N LEU A 48 -11.43 -1.46 19.28
CA LEU A 48 -10.34 -1.36 18.30
C LEU A 48 -9.01 -1.16 19.02
N GLY A 49 -7.94 -1.76 18.51
CA GLY A 49 -6.58 -1.58 19.03
C GLY A 49 -5.54 -1.57 17.92
N TRP A 50 -4.31 -1.16 18.26
CA TRP A 50 -3.20 -1.12 17.32
C TRP A 50 -2.75 -2.53 16.92
N MET A 51 -2.81 -2.81 15.63
CA MET A 51 -2.05 -3.88 14.99
C MET A 51 -0.80 -3.27 14.35
N ARG A 52 0.26 -4.06 14.17
CA ARG A 52 1.45 -3.62 13.42
C ARG A 52 1.01 -3.16 12.03
N SER A 53 1.32 -1.90 11.67
CA SER A 53 0.87 -1.24 10.44
C SER A 53 -0.64 -0.99 10.47
N VAL A 54 -1.05 0.04 11.23
CA VAL A 54 -2.41 0.28 11.72
C VAL A 54 -3.45 0.35 10.60
N TYR A 55 -3.18 1.19 9.60
CA TYR A 55 -3.94 1.37 8.35
C TYR A 55 -3.16 0.92 7.12
N ALA A 56 -1.83 0.98 7.19
CA ALA A 56 -0.95 0.73 6.05
C ALA A 56 -1.04 -0.71 5.53
N MET A 57 -1.28 -1.68 6.42
CA MET A 57 -1.43 -3.08 6.01
C MET A 57 -2.65 -3.27 5.09
N GLN A 58 -3.79 -2.69 5.46
CA GLN A 58 -5.05 -2.83 4.74
C GLN A 58 -5.01 -2.08 3.41
N VAL A 59 -4.49 -0.86 3.42
CA VAL A 59 -4.35 -0.04 2.20
C VAL A 59 -3.31 -0.64 1.27
N GLY A 60 -2.16 -1.08 1.79
CA GLY A 60 -1.11 -1.76 1.03
C GLY A 60 -1.61 -3.05 0.38
N PHE A 61 -2.33 -3.88 1.14
CA PHE A 61 -2.93 -5.11 0.61
C PHE A 61 -3.93 -4.81 -0.51
N ALA A 62 -4.90 -3.91 -0.27
CA ALA A 62 -5.93 -3.59 -1.26
C ALA A 62 -5.32 -2.99 -2.54
N SER A 63 -4.40 -2.04 -2.40
CA SER A 63 -3.74 -1.39 -3.54
C SER A 63 -2.87 -2.35 -4.34
N GLU A 64 -2.06 -3.19 -3.70
CA GLU A 64 -1.20 -4.13 -4.42
C GLU A 64 -1.97 -5.27 -5.09
N CYS A 65 -3.07 -5.73 -4.49
CA CYS A 65 -4.00 -6.64 -5.16
C CYS A 65 -4.60 -6.00 -6.41
N PHE A 66 -5.05 -4.74 -6.31
CA PHE A 66 -5.60 -4.01 -7.45
C PHE A 66 -4.57 -3.84 -8.57
N ILE A 67 -3.31 -3.55 -8.25
CA ILE A 67 -2.22 -3.49 -9.24
C ILE A 67 -2.00 -4.84 -9.92
N ASP A 68 -2.11 -5.94 -9.20
CA ASP A 68 -1.98 -7.28 -9.77
C ASP A 68 -3.12 -7.60 -10.75
N GLU A 69 -4.36 -7.22 -10.39
CA GLU A 69 -5.52 -7.33 -11.27
C GLU A 69 -5.36 -6.49 -12.55
N LEU A 70 -4.82 -5.26 -12.43
CA LEU A 70 -4.52 -4.41 -13.59
C LEU A 70 -3.43 -5.03 -14.48
N ALA A 71 -2.39 -5.62 -13.90
CA ALA A 71 -1.36 -6.33 -14.65
C ALA A 71 -1.94 -7.52 -15.42
N ALA A 72 -2.78 -8.32 -14.77
CA ALA A 72 -3.49 -9.44 -15.38
C ALA A 72 -4.42 -8.98 -16.52
N ALA A 73 -5.22 -7.94 -16.30
CA ALA A 73 -6.11 -7.36 -17.31
C ALA A 73 -5.34 -6.80 -18.51
N ALA A 74 -4.14 -6.25 -18.29
CA ALA A 74 -3.25 -5.78 -19.36
C ALA A 74 -2.45 -6.91 -20.04
N GLY A 75 -2.55 -8.15 -19.57
CA GLY A 75 -1.76 -9.29 -20.06
C GLY A 75 -0.26 -9.10 -19.83
N LYS A 76 0.12 -8.42 -18.75
CA LYS A 76 1.51 -8.12 -18.39
C LYS A 76 1.93 -8.95 -17.19
N ASP A 77 3.21 -9.32 -17.17
CA ASP A 77 3.83 -9.88 -15.97
C ASP A 77 3.74 -8.87 -14.81
N PRO A 78 3.36 -9.28 -13.60
CA PRO A 78 3.15 -8.37 -12.47
C PRO A 78 4.39 -7.58 -12.04
N LEU A 79 5.59 -8.16 -12.16
CA LEU A 79 6.84 -7.46 -11.88
C LEU A 79 7.12 -6.41 -12.95
N ALA A 80 7.02 -6.79 -14.23
CA ALA A 80 7.20 -5.87 -15.34
C ALA A 80 6.22 -4.69 -15.31
N TYR A 81 4.97 -4.94 -14.90
CA TYR A 81 3.95 -3.90 -14.74
C TYR A 81 4.35 -2.89 -13.66
N ARG A 82 4.81 -3.35 -12.48
CA ARG A 82 5.29 -2.47 -11.40
C ARG A 82 6.54 -1.70 -11.81
N MET A 83 7.47 -2.32 -12.52
CA MET A 83 8.65 -1.64 -13.07
C MET A 83 8.27 -0.52 -14.04
N HIS A 84 7.23 -0.73 -14.85
CA HIS A 84 6.70 0.30 -15.74
C HIS A 84 6.08 1.47 -14.96
N LEU A 85 5.24 1.19 -13.96
CA LEU A 85 4.63 2.24 -13.12
C LEU A 85 5.68 3.07 -12.38
N LEU A 86 6.79 2.45 -11.99
CA LEU A 86 7.86 3.10 -11.27
C LEU A 86 8.94 3.68 -12.19
N ALA A 87 8.81 3.62 -13.52
CA ALA A 87 9.92 3.85 -14.46
C ALA A 87 10.58 5.24 -14.37
N LYS A 88 9.84 6.26 -13.93
CA LYS A 88 10.34 7.63 -13.78
C LYS A 88 11.03 7.79 -12.43
N ASP A 89 12.23 8.38 -12.43
CA ASP A 89 12.94 8.74 -11.20
C ASP A 89 12.31 9.97 -10.56
N GLU A 90 11.50 9.77 -9.52
CA GLU A 90 10.81 10.83 -8.82
C GLU A 90 10.55 10.47 -7.36
N GLY A 91 10.29 11.52 -6.56
CA GLY A 91 9.68 11.37 -5.25
C GLY A 91 8.18 11.31 -5.39
N ILE A 92 7.55 10.24 -4.91
CA ILE A 92 6.09 10.13 -4.85
C ILE A 92 5.66 10.57 -3.46
N LYS A 93 4.93 11.68 -3.38
CA LYS A 93 4.43 12.21 -2.12
C LYS A 93 2.91 12.13 -2.08
N TYR A 94 2.39 11.42 -1.09
CA TYR A 94 0.98 11.48 -0.70
C TYR A 94 0.94 11.82 0.78
N PHE A 95 0.18 12.87 1.13
CA PHE A 95 0.08 13.37 2.50
C PHE A 95 1.49 13.61 3.09
N ASP A 96 1.84 12.89 4.14
CA ASP A 96 3.11 12.99 4.87
C ASP A 96 4.15 11.93 4.44
N ALA A 97 3.72 10.89 3.71
CA ALA A 97 4.60 9.86 3.18
C ALA A 97 5.36 10.31 1.92
N ASN A 98 6.59 9.80 1.76
CA ASN A 98 7.45 10.12 0.62
C ASN A 98 8.24 8.89 0.16
N TRP A 99 7.98 8.47 -1.07
CA TRP A 99 8.57 7.28 -1.69
C TRP A 99 9.57 7.63 -2.78
N ARG A 100 10.57 6.78 -2.94
CA ARG A 100 11.66 6.93 -3.90
C ARG A 100 11.56 5.84 -4.96
N THR A 101 11.13 6.19 -6.16
CA THR A 101 10.88 5.20 -7.22
C THR A 101 12.14 4.43 -7.63
N ASP A 102 13.28 5.12 -7.67
CA ASP A 102 14.61 4.54 -7.91
C ASP A 102 14.93 3.43 -6.90
N ARG A 103 14.71 3.70 -5.61
CA ARG A 103 14.94 2.72 -4.53
C ARG A 103 13.96 1.55 -4.63
N MET A 104 12.68 1.83 -4.85
CA MET A 104 11.63 0.80 -4.95
C MET A 104 11.90 -0.16 -6.13
N ARG A 105 12.22 0.36 -7.32
CA ARG A 105 12.61 -0.47 -8.47
C ARG A 105 13.85 -1.32 -8.16
N GLY A 106 14.86 -0.72 -7.53
CA GLY A 106 16.07 -1.46 -7.14
C GLY A 106 15.78 -2.63 -6.21
N VAL A 107 14.93 -2.44 -5.20
CA VAL A 107 14.52 -3.50 -4.26
C VAL A 107 13.70 -4.57 -4.95
N LEU A 108 12.71 -4.19 -5.78
CA LEU A 108 11.88 -5.14 -6.51
C LEU A 108 12.73 -6.02 -7.45
N GLN A 109 13.66 -5.41 -8.18
CA GLN A 109 14.54 -6.14 -9.10
C GLN A 109 15.44 -7.09 -8.33
N LEU A 110 16.06 -6.62 -7.25
CA LEU A 110 16.91 -7.45 -6.40
C LEU A 110 16.14 -8.63 -5.81
N ALA A 111 14.93 -8.40 -5.29
CA ALA A 111 14.08 -9.44 -4.75
C ALA A 111 13.71 -10.48 -5.83
N ALA A 112 13.31 -10.02 -7.02
CA ALA A 112 12.98 -10.89 -8.14
C ALA A 112 14.16 -11.74 -8.62
N ASP A 113 15.34 -11.13 -8.74
CA ASP A 113 16.56 -11.83 -9.14
C ASP A 113 16.94 -12.91 -8.13
N LYS A 114 16.88 -12.58 -6.83
CA LYS A 114 17.20 -13.52 -5.75
C LYS A 114 16.16 -14.62 -5.60
N ALA A 115 14.90 -14.33 -5.89
CA ALA A 115 13.82 -15.31 -5.88
C ALA A 115 13.78 -16.18 -7.14
N GLY A 116 14.57 -15.87 -8.17
CA GLY A 116 14.50 -16.54 -9.47
C GLY A 116 13.13 -16.37 -10.12
N TRP A 117 12.63 -15.13 -10.15
CA TRP A 117 11.30 -14.80 -10.69
C TRP A 117 11.04 -15.44 -12.06
N GLY A 118 9.84 -16.01 -12.23
CA GLY A 118 9.43 -16.69 -13.45
C GLY A 118 9.97 -18.12 -13.61
N LYS A 119 10.71 -18.64 -12.61
CA LYS A 119 11.27 -20.00 -12.61
C LYS A 119 10.75 -20.85 -11.45
N ALA A 120 9.51 -20.61 -11.03
CA ALA A 120 8.85 -21.40 -9.99
C ALA A 120 8.82 -22.90 -10.36
N PRO A 121 9.14 -23.82 -9.42
CA PRO A 121 9.01 -25.25 -9.65
C PRO A 121 7.56 -25.66 -9.95
N LYS A 122 7.38 -26.82 -10.59
CA LYS A 122 6.04 -27.37 -10.84
C LYS A 122 5.23 -27.46 -9.55
N GLY A 123 3.99 -26.97 -9.59
CA GLY A 123 3.09 -26.93 -8.43
C GLY A 123 3.31 -25.74 -7.48
N HIS A 124 4.20 -24.81 -7.81
CA HIS A 124 4.45 -23.59 -7.04
C HIS A 124 4.15 -22.34 -7.88
N SER A 125 3.81 -21.25 -7.19
CA SER A 125 3.58 -19.93 -7.77
C SER A 125 4.40 -18.89 -7.01
N GLN A 126 4.69 -17.77 -7.66
CA GLN A 126 5.36 -16.63 -7.05
C GLN A 126 4.43 -15.42 -7.09
N GLY A 127 4.44 -14.63 -6.02
CA GLY A 127 3.77 -13.34 -5.93
C GLY A 127 4.78 -12.26 -5.59
N ILE A 128 4.49 -11.03 -5.99
CA ILE A 128 5.34 -9.88 -5.71
C ILE A 128 4.46 -8.67 -5.42
N ALA A 129 4.92 -7.84 -4.49
CA ALA A 129 4.25 -6.61 -4.11
C ALA A 129 5.30 -5.54 -3.78
N CYS A 130 4.93 -4.27 -3.94
CA CYS A 130 5.71 -3.13 -3.52
C CYS A 130 5.00 -2.40 -2.39
N PHE A 131 5.68 -2.20 -1.27
CA PHE A 131 5.17 -1.36 -0.18
C PHE A 131 6.36 -0.58 0.41
N GLY A 132 6.11 0.65 0.84
CA GLY A 132 7.13 1.64 1.22
C GLY A 132 7.25 1.82 2.72
#